data_AF-A0A7Y2GZ86-F1
#
_entry.id   AF-A0A7Y2GZ86-F1
#
_cell.length_a   1.000
_cell.length_b   1.000
_cell.length_c   1.000
_cell.angle_alpha   90.00
_cell.angle_beta   90.00
_cell.angle_gamma   90.00
#
_symmetry.space_group_name_H-M   'P 1'
#
loop_
_entity.id
_entity.type
_entity.pdbx_description
1 polymer ?
#
loop_
_entity_poly.entity_id
_entity_poly.type
_entity_poly.pdbx_seq_one_letter_code
_entity_poly.pdbx_strand_id
1 'polypeptide(L)'
;MSKHLTRLFAAPLVCAMLLTSCSGPMASEPTAADSSVPDSVVALIDGEPLTLSEFERQYRKSEATAPEQQEDSTEALEDFLRRYVDFRLKVLEARKAGYHEDSSLVAEIGTYREQLARPYLLGQEVIDPLVRQLY
;
A
#
# COMPACT_ATOMS: atom_id res chain seq x y z
N MET A 1 45.99 -13.96 0.23
CA MET A 1 45.92 -15.42 0.45
C MET A 1 46.55 -15.76 1.79
N SER A 2 45.81 -16.51 2.61
CA SER A 2 46.21 -17.18 3.86
C SER A 2 46.46 -16.30 5.09
N LYS A 3 45.98 -16.61 6.30
CA LYS A 3 44.99 -17.56 6.84
C LYS A 3 44.82 -17.15 8.32
N HIS A 4 43.61 -17.23 8.84
CA HIS A 4 43.27 -17.05 10.26
C HIS A 4 43.96 -18.07 11.18
N LEU A 5 44.32 -17.65 12.40
CA LEU A 5 44.27 -18.35 13.71
C LEU A 5 45.20 -17.58 14.66
N THR A 6 44.86 -17.23 15.91
CA THR A 6 44.21 -18.04 16.95
C THR A 6 43.68 -17.11 18.04
N ARG A 7 42.47 -17.41 18.54
CA ARG A 7 41.91 -16.92 19.80
C ARG A 7 42.73 -17.44 20.98
N LEU A 8 42.93 -16.64 22.03
CA LEU A 8 42.88 -17.07 23.44
C LEU A 8 43.14 -15.85 24.35
N PHE A 9 42.12 -15.35 25.04
CA PHE A 9 42.33 -14.76 26.37
C PHE A 9 41.08 -15.00 27.19
N ALA A 10 41.28 -15.74 28.27
CA ALA A 10 40.27 -16.19 29.21
C ALA A 10 39.87 -15.06 30.18
N ALA A 11 38.61 -15.15 30.63
CA ALA A 11 37.92 -14.40 31.68
C ALA A 11 38.65 -14.49 33.06
N PRO A 12 38.16 -13.93 34.21
CA PRO A 12 36.83 -13.37 34.51
C PRO A 12 36.85 -12.13 35.46
N LEU A 13 35.71 -11.84 36.12
CA LEU A 13 35.58 -11.36 37.51
C LEU A 13 34.97 -9.94 37.74
N VAL A 14 33.69 -9.94 38.18
CA VAL A 14 33.10 -9.12 39.27
C VAL A 14 32.89 -7.60 39.03
N CYS A 15 31.65 -7.11 39.07
CA CYS A 15 30.95 -6.75 40.32
C CYS A 15 29.57 -6.17 40.03
N ALA A 16 28.58 -6.61 40.81
CA ALA A 16 27.22 -6.07 40.87
C ALA A 16 27.16 -4.77 41.69
N MET A 17 26.20 -3.88 41.38
CA MET A 17 25.36 -3.03 42.28
C MET A 17 24.44 -2.18 41.36
N LEU A 18 23.14 -2.48 41.21
CA LEU A 18 21.98 -1.96 41.99
C LEU A 18 22.08 -0.42 42.19
N LEU A 19 21.13 0.40 41.73
CA LEU A 19 19.83 0.61 42.38
C LEU A 19 18.74 1.17 41.44
N THR A 20 17.55 0.67 41.65
CA THR A 20 16.21 1.08 41.19
C THR A 20 15.83 2.52 41.54
N SER A 21 15.13 3.21 40.63
CA SER A 21 14.14 4.24 40.99
C SER A 21 12.92 4.14 40.07
N CYS A 22 11.79 3.72 40.64
CA CYS A 22 10.45 3.83 40.05
C CYS A 22 9.66 4.90 40.81
N SER A 23 9.12 5.89 40.10
CA SER A 23 7.94 6.71 40.43
C SER A 23 7.75 7.70 39.27
N GLY A 24 6.67 7.75 38.48
CA GLY A 24 5.38 7.06 38.42
C GLY A 24 4.74 7.36 37.04
N PRO A 25 3.54 6.83 36.73
CA PRO A 25 2.97 6.89 35.39
C PRO A 25 2.28 8.25 35.16
N MET A 26 2.72 8.98 34.14
CA MET A 26 1.95 10.11 33.61
C MET A 26 0.86 9.54 32.71
N ALA A 27 -0.39 9.78 33.13
CA ALA A 27 -1.61 9.34 32.49
C ALA A 27 -1.56 9.55 30.96
N SER A 28 -1.60 8.45 30.22
CA SER A 28 -2.06 8.48 28.84
C SER A 28 -3.55 8.78 28.88
N GLU A 29 -3.94 9.93 28.33
CA GLU A 29 -5.33 10.17 27.97
C GLU A 29 -5.81 9.00 27.10
N PRO A 30 -7.02 8.46 27.34
CA PRO A 30 -7.61 7.53 26.41
C PRO A 30 -7.96 8.32 25.15
N THR A 31 -7.15 8.17 24.10
CA THR A 31 -7.55 8.58 22.75
C THR A 31 -8.88 7.92 22.46
N ALA A 32 -9.91 8.77 22.39
CA ALA A 32 -11.25 8.38 22.03
C ALA A 32 -11.26 7.72 20.64
N ALA A 33 -12.04 6.64 20.56
CA ALA A 33 -12.56 6.03 19.34
C ALA A 33 -11.57 5.29 18.42
N ASP A 34 -11.02 4.19 18.91
CA ASP A 34 -10.97 2.99 18.06
C ASP A 34 -12.38 2.37 18.09
N SER A 35 -13.22 2.75 17.12
CA SER A 35 -14.47 2.06 16.89
C SER A 35 -14.14 0.70 16.28
N SER A 36 -13.86 -0.28 17.14
CA SER A 36 -13.63 -1.67 16.79
C SER A 36 -14.92 -2.35 16.32
N VAL A 37 -15.59 -1.77 15.33
CA VAL A 37 -16.59 -2.50 14.56
C VAL A 37 -15.82 -3.58 13.81
N PRO A 38 -16.13 -4.87 14.00
CA PRO A 38 -15.46 -5.93 13.25
C PRO A 38 -15.69 -5.68 11.75
N ASP A 39 -14.59 -5.47 11.03
CA ASP A 39 -14.60 -5.26 9.57
C ASP A 39 -14.92 -6.58 8.89
N SER A 40 -16.12 -6.68 8.32
CA SER A 40 -16.63 -7.91 7.73
C SER A 40 -15.80 -8.32 6.51
N VAL A 41 -15.55 -9.62 6.35
CA VAL A 41 -14.92 -10.16 5.14
C VAL A 41 -15.99 -10.35 4.06
N VAL A 42 -15.75 -9.80 2.88
CA VAL A 42 -16.68 -9.88 1.74
C VAL A 42 -16.25 -10.89 0.68
N ALA A 43 -14.95 -11.21 0.61
CA ALA A 43 -14.42 -12.25 -0.27
C ALA A 43 -13.09 -12.82 0.23
N LEU A 44 -12.68 -13.96 -0.31
CA LEU A 44 -11.33 -14.52 -0.16
C LEU A 44 -10.66 -14.55 -1.53
N ILE A 45 -9.44 -14.02 -1.63
CA ILE A 45 -8.65 -13.97 -2.86
C ILE A 45 -7.35 -14.73 -2.60
N ASP A 46 -7.22 -15.93 -3.16
CA ASP A 46 -6.06 -16.82 -2.94
C ASP A 46 -5.76 -17.08 -1.44
N GLY A 47 -6.81 -17.13 -0.62
CA GLY A 47 -6.71 -17.30 0.84
C GLY A 47 -6.52 -16.00 1.62
N GLU A 48 -6.31 -14.86 0.96
CA GLU A 48 -6.26 -13.55 1.61
C GLU A 48 -7.68 -12.94 1.75
N PRO A 49 -8.05 -12.43 2.94
CA PRO A 49 -9.35 -11.81 3.15
C PRO A 49 -9.44 -10.43 2.51
N LEU A 50 -10.48 -10.22 1.70
CA LEU A 50 -10.94 -8.89 1.28
C LEU A 50 -11.98 -8.40 2.27
N THR A 51 -11.66 -7.35 3.02
CA THR A 51 -12.60 -6.74 3.97
C THR A 51 -13.55 -5.75 3.30
N LEU A 52 -14.68 -5.47 3.94
CA LEU A 52 -15.66 -4.49 3.48
C LEU A 52 -15.03 -3.11 3.33
N SER A 53 -14.24 -2.67 4.31
CA SER A 53 -13.57 -1.36 4.25
C SER A 53 -12.54 -1.26 3.12
N GLU A 54 -11.85 -2.35 2.79
CA GLU A 54 -11.00 -2.40 1.59
C GLU A 54 -11.83 -2.33 0.32
N PHE A 55 -12.86 -3.15 0.22
CA PHE A 55 -13.76 -3.18 -0.93
C PHE A 55 -14.35 -1.80 -1.25
N GLU A 56 -14.93 -1.12 -0.26
CA GLU A 56 -15.52 0.22 -0.43
C GLU A 56 -14.50 1.28 -0.85
N ARG A 57 -13.25 1.16 -0.37
CA ARG A 57 -12.16 2.07 -0.78
C ARG A 57 -11.80 1.86 -2.24
N GLN A 58 -11.74 0.60 -2.68
CA GLN A 58 -11.41 0.27 -4.07
C GLN A 58 -12.56 0.65 -5.02
N TYR A 59 -13.80 0.44 -4.60
CA TYR A 59 -14.99 0.88 -5.33
C TYR A 59 -14.99 2.39 -5.54
N ARG A 60 -14.88 3.20 -4.47
CA ARG A 60 -14.81 4.67 -4.61
C ARG A 60 -13.64 5.15 -5.48
N LYS A 61 -12.52 4.43 -5.48
CA LYS A 61 -11.37 4.77 -6.31
C LYS A 61 -11.63 4.49 -7.80
N SER A 62 -12.36 3.44 -8.15
CA SER A 62 -12.75 3.21 -9.55
C SER A 62 -13.71 4.30 -10.03
N GLU A 63 -14.66 4.72 -9.19
CA GLU A 63 -15.62 5.77 -9.52
C GLU A 63 -14.94 7.11 -9.83
N ALA A 64 -13.85 7.46 -9.15
CA ALA A 64 -13.08 8.67 -9.44
C ALA A 64 -12.48 8.69 -10.86
N THR A 65 -12.37 7.54 -11.51
CA THR A 65 -11.84 7.39 -12.88
C THR A 65 -12.97 7.30 -13.92
N ALA A 66 -14.19 6.96 -13.52
CA ALA A 66 -15.35 6.76 -14.42
C ALA A 66 -16.69 7.12 -13.73
N PRO A 67 -16.92 8.41 -13.40
CA PRO A 67 -18.08 8.86 -12.59
C PRO A 67 -19.44 8.66 -13.25
N GLU A 68 -19.49 8.35 -14.54
CA GLU A 68 -20.72 8.15 -15.31
C GLU A 68 -21.30 6.73 -15.16
N GLN A 69 -20.58 5.84 -14.47
CA GLN A 69 -20.98 4.45 -14.20
C GLN A 69 -21.54 4.25 -12.79
N GLN A 70 -21.86 5.36 -12.11
CA GLN A 70 -22.22 5.37 -10.71
C GLN A 70 -23.65 4.86 -10.50
N GLU A 71 -23.78 3.58 -10.17
CA GLU A 71 -25.03 2.96 -9.73
C GLU A 71 -24.85 2.42 -8.31
N ASP A 72 -25.53 3.02 -7.33
CA ASP A 72 -25.60 2.51 -5.95
C ASP A 72 -26.65 1.40 -5.85
N SER A 73 -26.54 0.38 -6.71
CA SER A 73 -27.37 -0.82 -6.70
C SER A 73 -26.60 -2.01 -6.15
N THR A 74 -27.32 -2.96 -5.55
CA THR A 74 -26.72 -4.21 -5.06
C THR A 74 -26.05 -4.96 -6.21
N GLU A 75 -26.68 -4.96 -7.39
CA GLU A 75 -26.19 -5.62 -8.58
C GLU A 75 -24.87 -5.01 -9.08
N ALA A 76 -24.75 -3.67 -9.07
CA ALA A 76 -23.51 -2.99 -9.44
C ALA A 76 -22.36 -3.29 -8.48
N LEU A 77 -22.65 -3.34 -7.17
CA LEU A 77 -21.67 -3.71 -6.14
C LEU A 77 -21.21 -5.17 -6.28
N GLU A 78 -22.12 -6.10 -6.53
CA GLU A 78 -21.80 -7.51 -6.77
C GLU A 78 -20.98 -7.70 -8.04
N ASP A 79 -21.32 -7.01 -9.13
CA ASP A 79 -20.58 -7.05 -10.38
C ASP A 79 -19.17 -6.46 -10.22
N PHE A 80 -19.04 -5.32 -9.54
CA PHE A 80 -17.73 -4.77 -9.23
C PHE A 80 -16.90 -5.71 -8.36
N LEU A 81 -17.50 -6.33 -7.32
CA LEU A 81 -16.81 -7.31 -6.47
C LEU A 81 -16.25 -8.47 -7.30
N ARG A 82 -17.06 -9.03 -8.20
CA ARG A 82 -16.62 -10.09 -9.11
C ARG A 82 -15.45 -9.64 -9.98
N ARG A 83 -15.59 -8.50 -10.68
CA ARG A 83 -14.53 -7.95 -11.55
C ARG A 83 -13.25 -7.67 -10.78
N TYR A 84 -13.36 -7.16 -9.56
CA TYR A 84 -12.23 -6.85 -8.70
C TYR A 84 -11.48 -8.10 -8.25
N VAL A 85 -12.21 -9.15 -7.81
CA VAL A 85 -11.62 -10.44 -7.46
C VAL A 85 -10.92 -11.07 -8.66
N ASP A 86 -11.57 -11.10 -9.83
CA ASP A 86 -10.99 -11.64 -11.06
C ASP A 86 -9.71 -10.90 -11.47
N PHE A 87 -9.72 -9.56 -11.36
CA PHE A 87 -8.55 -8.73 -11.60
C PHE A 87 -7.40 -9.10 -10.65
N ARG A 88 -7.67 -9.19 -9.34
CA ARG A 88 -6.64 -9.52 -8.33
C ARG A 88 -6.06 -10.91 -8.59
N LEU A 89 -6.89 -11.90 -8.93
CA LEU A 89 -6.42 -13.25 -9.28
C LEU A 89 -5.51 -13.23 -10.52
N LYS A 90 -5.87 -12.49 -11.58
CA LYS A 90 -5.02 -12.33 -12.77
C LYS A 90 -3.67 -11.69 -12.43
N VAL A 91 -3.66 -10.68 -11.57
CA VAL A 91 -2.41 -10.03 -11.12
C VAL A 91 -1.55 -11.00 -10.30
N LEU A 92 -2.15 -11.79 -9.42
CA LEU A 92 -1.43 -12.79 -8.63
C LEU A 92 -0.80 -13.85 -9.53
N GLU A 93 -1.55 -14.38 -10.50
CA GLU A 93 -1.02 -15.36 -11.46
C GLU A 93 0.10 -14.77 -12.32
N ALA A 94 -0.06 -13.54 -12.80
CA ALA A 94 0.97 -12.84 -13.55
C ALA A 94 2.26 -12.63 -12.73
N ARG A 95 2.14 -12.38 -11.42
CA ARG A 95 3.29 -12.30 -10.52
C ARG A 95 3.95 -13.66 -10.31
N LYS A 96 3.17 -14.71 -10.07
CA LYS A 96 3.66 -16.10 -9.96
C LYS A 96 4.40 -16.54 -11.23
N ALA A 97 3.93 -16.11 -12.39
CA ALA A 97 4.56 -16.35 -13.69
C ALA A 97 5.81 -15.46 -13.97
N GLY A 98 6.17 -14.54 -13.08
CA GLY A 98 7.36 -13.70 -13.22
C GLY A 98 7.23 -12.51 -14.17
N TYR A 99 6.04 -12.20 -14.70
CA TYR A 99 5.88 -11.10 -15.69
C TYR A 99 6.29 -9.73 -15.13
N HIS A 100 6.09 -9.50 -13.83
CA HIS A 100 6.52 -8.28 -13.15
C HIS A 100 8.05 -8.06 -13.10
N GLU A 101 8.85 -9.08 -13.42
CA GLU A 101 10.31 -9.01 -13.48
C GLU A 101 10.84 -8.94 -14.93
N ASP A 102 9.95 -9.10 -15.91
CA ASP A 102 10.32 -9.02 -17.33
C ASP A 102 10.79 -7.60 -17.65
N SER A 103 12.08 -7.48 -18.02
CA SER A 103 12.71 -6.19 -18.29
C SER A 103 12.07 -5.41 -19.43
N SER A 104 11.50 -6.10 -20.43
CA SER A 104 10.84 -5.47 -21.56
C SER A 104 9.50 -4.87 -21.13
N LEU A 105 8.73 -5.60 -20.31
CA LEU A 105 7.46 -5.13 -19.77
C LEU A 105 7.67 -3.96 -18.79
N VAL A 106 8.69 -4.04 -17.92
CA VAL A 106 9.03 -2.95 -16.99
C VAL A 106 9.40 -1.68 -17.76
N ALA A 107 10.19 -1.79 -18.83
CA ALA A 107 10.55 -0.67 -19.67
C ALA A 107 9.35 -0.05 -20.40
N GLU A 108 8.43 -0.89 -20.90
CA GLU A 108 7.21 -0.45 -21.56
C GLU A 108 6.28 0.32 -20.59
N ILE A 109 6.07 -0.22 -19.38
CA ILE A 109 5.30 0.46 -18.33
C ILE A 109 5.93 1.81 -17.96
N GLY A 110 7.27 1.87 -17.87
CA GLY A 110 8.00 3.12 -17.63
C GLY A 110 7.70 4.16 -18.72
N THR A 111 7.77 3.74 -19.98
CA THR A 111 7.47 4.58 -21.14
C THR A 111 6.04 5.12 -21.09
N TYR A 112 5.05 4.27 -20.79
CA TYR A 112 3.66 4.70 -20.66
C TYR A 112 3.44 5.71 -19.53
N ARG A 113 4.12 5.55 -18.39
CA ARG A 113 4.05 6.52 -17.29
C ARG A 113 4.58 7.89 -17.71
N GLU A 114 5.71 7.93 -18.42
CA GLU A 114 6.26 9.19 -18.92
C GLU A 114 5.32 9.89 -19.90
N GLN A 115 4.69 9.12 -20.79
CA GLN A 115 3.75 9.66 -21.77
C GLN A 115 2.50 10.26 -21.11
N LEU A 116 2.01 9.66 -20.01
CA LEU A 116 0.85 10.17 -19.28
C LEU A 116 1.19 11.32 -18.32
N ALA A 117 2.39 11.32 -17.72
CA ALA A 117 2.80 12.35 -16.77
C ALA A 117 3.09 13.71 -17.43
N ARG A 118 3.71 13.71 -18.62
CA ARG A 118 4.09 14.93 -19.35
C ARG A 118 2.92 15.91 -19.60
N PRO A 119 1.76 15.49 -20.15
CA PRO A 119 0.66 16.41 -20.40
C PRO A 119 0.04 16.95 -19.10
N TYR A 120 0.02 16.17 -18.02
CA TYR A 120 -0.47 16.64 -16.72
C TYR A 120 0.43 17.74 -16.13
N LEU A 121 1.75 17.51 -16.11
CA LEU A 121 2.71 18.48 -15.59
C LEU A 121 2.76 19.75 -16.45
N LEU A 122 2.76 19.61 -17.78
CA LEU A 122 2.72 20.77 -18.67
C LEU A 122 1.42 21.56 -18.54
N GLY A 123 0.29 20.86 -18.41
CA GLY A 123 -1.02 21.46 -18.13
C GLY A 123 -0.96 22.33 -16.87
N GLN A 124 -0.60 21.73 -15.75
CA GLN A 124 -0.63 22.37 -14.43
C GLN A 124 0.42 23.49 -14.26
N GLU A 125 1.64 23.28 -14.76
CA GLU A 125 2.77 24.17 -14.46
C GLU A 125 3.01 25.24 -15.52
N VAL A 126 2.58 25.01 -16.77
CA VAL A 126 2.92 25.88 -17.90
C VAL A 126 1.67 26.42 -18.59
N ILE A 127 0.78 25.54 -19.05
CA ILE A 127 -0.36 25.92 -19.88
C ILE A 127 -1.42 26.67 -19.05
N ASP A 128 -1.87 26.12 -17.93
CA ASP A 128 -2.93 26.73 -17.09
C ASP A 128 -2.51 28.11 -16.53
N PRO A 129 -1.26 28.29 -16.04
CA PRO A 129 -0.79 29.61 -15.63
C PRO A 129 -0.73 30.61 -16.79
N LEU A 130 -0.29 30.20 -17.98
CA LEU A 130 -0.22 31.06 -19.16
C LEU A 130 -1.62 31.48 -19.64
N VAL A 131 -2.58 30.55 -19.67
CA VAL A 131 -3.97 30.85 -20.02
C VAL A 131 -4.57 31.86 -19.04
N ARG A 132 -4.31 31.70 -17.73
CA ARG A 132 -4.79 32.63 -16.69
C ARG A 132 -4.14 34.01 -16.73
N GLN A 133 -3.00 34.18 -17.40
CA GLN A 133 -2.37 35.48 -17.61
C GLN A 133 -2.93 36.22 -18.83
N LEU A 134 -3.48 35.50 -19.80
CA LEU A 134 -3.98 36.05 -21.07
C LEU A 134 -5.45 36.47 -21.02
N TYR A 135 -6.17 36.10 -19.96
CA TYR A 135 -7.57 36.45 -19.68
C TYR A 135 -7.68 37.17 -18.33
#